data_AF-A0A958BEL0-F1
#
_entry.id   AF-A0A958BEL0-F1
#
_cell.length_a   1.000
_cell.length_b   1.000
_cell.length_c   1.000
_cell.angle_alpha   90.00
_cell.angle_beta   90.00
_cell.angle_gamma   90.00
#
_symmetry.space_group_name_H-M   'P 1'
#
loop_
_entity.id
_entity.type
_entity.pdbx_description
1 polymer ?
#
loop_
_entity_poly.entity_id
_entity_poly.type
_entity_poly.pdbx_seq_one_letter_code
_entity_poly.pdbx_strand_id
1 'polypeptide(L)'
;MQLALDRIRKILELERQQGHQDRAIVGGLESFAQRLRAERPADAESARRAEVADALRGYAKQDGPGREAALSRALAALGEDPTPRGDGAGTPPPV
;
A
#
# COMPACT_ATOMS: atom_id res chain seq x y z
N MET A 1 -15.98 4.15 -7.12
CA MET A 1 -15.29 3.56 -5.95
C MET A 1 -13.78 3.34 -6.19
N GLN A 2 -13.34 3.19 -7.44
CA GLN A 2 -11.91 3.18 -7.84
C GLN A 2 -11.09 4.41 -7.41
N LEU A 3 -11.68 5.60 -7.38
CA LEU A 3 -11.00 6.83 -6.94
C LEU A 3 -10.47 6.75 -5.50
N ALA A 4 -11.09 5.95 -4.63
CA ALA A 4 -10.64 5.82 -3.24
C ALA A 4 -9.33 5.03 -3.14
N LEU A 5 -9.20 3.97 -3.95
CA LEU A 5 -7.98 3.15 -4.02
C LEU A 5 -6.84 3.89 -4.74
N ASP A 6 -7.12 4.63 -5.82
CA ASP A 6 -6.09 5.47 -6.48
C ASP A 6 -5.58 6.59 -5.56
N ARG A 7 -6.48 7.22 -4.79
CA ARG A 7 -6.08 8.21 -3.79
C ARG A 7 -5.24 7.61 -2.68
N ILE A 8 -5.65 6.45 -2.14
CA ILE A 8 -4.87 5.79 -1.09
C ILE A 8 -3.49 5.43 -1.62
N ARG A 9 -3.40 4.92 -2.85
CA ARG A 9 -2.13 4.58 -3.51
C ARG A 9 -1.17 5.77 -3.51
N LYS A 10 -1.60 6.93 -4.01
CA LYS A 10 -0.76 8.14 -4.04
C LYS A 10 -0.30 8.56 -2.64
N ILE A 11 -1.17 8.42 -1.64
CA ILE A 11 -0.82 8.72 -0.25
C ILE A 11 0.25 7.72 0.26
N LEU A 12 0.12 6.43 -0.04
CA LEU A 12 1.11 5.41 0.34
C LEU A 12 2.47 5.66 -0.33
N GLU A 13 2.46 6.03 -1.61
CA GLU A 13 3.69 6.34 -2.34
C GLU A 13 4.38 7.59 -1.80
N LEU A 14 3.62 8.63 -1.47
CA LEU A 14 4.12 9.85 -0.82
C LEU A 14 4.66 9.55 0.59
N GLU A 15 4.02 8.67 1.35
CA GLU A 15 4.49 8.29 2.68
C GLU A 15 5.81 7.51 2.62
N ARG A 16 5.95 6.60 1.64
CA ARG A 16 7.20 5.89 1.37
C ARG A 16 8.32 6.85 0.98
N GLN A 17 8.03 7.86 0.16
CA GLN A 17 9.02 8.87 -0.25
C GLN A 17 9.44 9.79 0.90
N GLN A 18 8.57 10.04 1.88
CA GLN A 18 8.81 10.91 3.03
C GLN A 18 9.32 10.15 4.27
N GLY A 19 9.62 8.85 4.16
CA GLY A 19 10.23 8.08 5.24
C GLY A 19 9.29 7.74 6.41
N HIS A 20 7.99 7.58 6.15
CA HIS A 20 7.00 7.07 7.13
C HIS A 20 6.79 7.94 8.38
N GLN A 21 7.03 9.25 8.28
CA GLN A 21 6.94 10.17 9.42
C GLN A 21 5.60 10.89 9.56
N ASP A 22 4.71 10.78 8.56
CA ASP A 22 3.46 11.52 8.56
C ASP A 22 2.39 10.86 9.44
N ARG A 23 2.21 11.41 10.64
CA ARG A 23 1.23 10.92 11.61
C ARG A 23 -0.22 11.09 11.14
N ALA A 24 -0.50 12.05 10.25
CA ALA A 24 -1.84 12.23 9.70
C ALA A 24 -2.18 11.10 8.71
N ILE A 25 -1.19 10.63 7.94
CA ILE A 25 -1.34 9.45 7.07
C ILE A 25 -1.55 8.19 7.90
N VAL A 26 -0.79 8.00 8.98
CA VAL A 26 -0.94 6.84 9.88
C VAL A 26 -2.37 6.71 10.43
N GLY A 27 -2.95 7.80 10.94
CA GLY A 27 -4.33 7.80 11.44
C GLY A 27 -5.38 7.66 10.32
N GLY A 28 -5.10 8.25 9.16
CA GLY A 28 -5.93 8.13 7.96
C GLY A 28 -6.01 6.70 7.44
N LEU A 29 -4.89 5.97 7.45
CA LEU A 29 -4.81 4.59 7.00
C LEU A 29 -5.56 3.62 7.90
N GLU A 30 -5.49 3.81 9.22
CA GLU A 30 -6.26 3.00 10.16
C GLU A 30 -7.77 3.18 9.97
N SER A 31 -8.21 4.43 9.80
CA SER A 31 -9.62 4.76 9.52
C SER A 31 -10.08 4.21 8.18
N PHE A 32 -9.21 4.26 7.16
CA PHE A 32 -9.49 3.72 5.84
C PHE A 32 -9.60 2.19 5.84
N ALA A 33 -8.70 1.49 6.53
CA ALA A 33 -8.74 0.04 6.67
C ALA A 33 -10.01 -0.44 7.39
N GLN A 34 -10.45 0.27 8.44
CA GLN A 34 -11.72 -0.03 9.10
C GLN A 34 -12.92 0.15 8.15
N ARG A 35 -12.91 1.22 7.36
CA ARG A 35 -13.98 1.49 6.37
C ARG A 35 -14.01 0.41 5.28
N LEU A 36 -12.86 0.00 4.76
CA LEU A 36 -12.75 -1.07 3.77
C LEU A 36 -13.28 -2.41 4.29
N ARG A 37 -13.01 -2.75 5.57
CA ARG A 37 -13.54 -3.98 6.19
C ARG A 37 -15.04 -3.95 6.42
N ALA A 38 -15.61 -2.77 6.70
CA ALA A 38 -17.05 -2.62 6.88
C ALA A 38 -17.83 -2.80 5.57
N GLU A 39 -17.18 -2.61 4.42
CA GLU A 39 -17.75 -2.85 3.11
C GLU A 39 -17.77 -4.35 2.80
N ARG A 40 -18.96 -4.91 2.60
CA ARG A 40 -19.14 -6.34 2.30
C ARG A 40 -18.46 -6.71 0.97
N PRO A 41 -17.82 -7.89 0.89
CA PRO A 41 -17.26 -8.33 -0.37
C PRO A 41 -18.36 -8.75 -1.34
N ALA A 42 -18.46 -8.01 -2.45
CA ALA A 42 -19.43 -8.27 -3.53
C ALA A 42 -18.73 -8.63 -4.84
N ASP A 43 -17.48 -8.19 -5.05
CA ASP A 43 -16.76 -8.31 -6.32
C ASP A 43 -15.26 -8.57 -6.13
N ALA A 44 -14.54 -8.88 -7.20
CA ALA A 44 -13.07 -9.02 -7.20
C ALA A 44 -12.34 -7.79 -6.65
N GLU A 45 -12.94 -6.59 -6.82
CA GLU A 45 -12.45 -5.36 -6.21
C GLU A 45 -12.53 -5.43 -4.67
N SER A 46 -13.52 -6.10 -4.10
CA SER A 46 -13.63 -6.29 -2.66
C SER A 46 -12.58 -7.24 -2.08
N ALA A 47 -12.12 -8.25 -2.83
CA ALA A 47 -11.03 -9.11 -2.39
C ALA A 47 -9.73 -8.31 -2.23
N ARG A 48 -9.42 -7.43 -3.20
CA ARG A 48 -8.28 -6.50 -3.11
C ARG A 48 -8.41 -5.54 -1.94
N ARG A 49 -9.61 -5.01 -1.70
CA ARG A 49 -9.90 -4.15 -0.55
C ARG A 49 -9.67 -4.85 0.79
N ALA A 50 -10.07 -6.12 0.90
CA ALA A 50 -9.85 -6.92 2.10
C ALA A 50 -8.35 -7.16 2.33
N GLU A 51 -7.57 -7.45 1.29
CA GLU A 51 -6.12 -7.60 1.38
C GLU A 51 -5.41 -6.30 1.80
N VAL A 52 -5.79 -5.16 1.21
CA VAL A 52 -5.25 -3.84 1.61
C VAL A 52 -5.59 -3.53 3.07
N ALA A 53 -6.83 -3.80 3.50
CA ALA A 53 -7.25 -3.57 4.88
C ALA A 53 -6.55 -4.52 5.88
N ASP A 54 -6.20 -5.73 5.47
CA ASP A 54 -5.44 -6.67 6.29
C ASP A 54 -3.96 -6.28 6.37
N ALA A 55 -3.35 -5.85 5.26
CA ALA A 55 -1.97 -5.37 5.22
C ALA A 55 -1.76 -4.13 6.12
N LEU A 56 -2.74 -3.21 6.15
CA LEU A 56 -2.71 -2.00 6.98
C LEU A 56 -3.19 -2.24 8.42
N ARG A 57 -3.49 -3.49 8.80
CA ARG A 57 -4.01 -3.81 10.12
C ARG A 57 -2.94 -3.53 11.18
N GLY A 58 -3.24 -2.61 12.10
CA GLY A 58 -2.31 -2.25 13.16
C GLY A 58 -1.12 -1.43 12.67
N TYR A 59 -1.20 -0.83 11.49
CA TYR A 59 -0.17 0.02 10.90
C TYR A 59 0.34 1.09 11.87
N ALA A 60 -0.56 1.72 12.62
CA ALA A 60 -0.21 2.73 13.62
C ALA A 60 0.68 2.21 14.76
N LYS A 61 0.63 0.91 15.03
CA LYS A 61 1.39 0.23 16.10
C LYS A 61 2.71 -0.36 15.60
N GLN A 62 2.98 -0.34 14.29
CA GLN A 62 4.21 -0.87 13.73
C GLN A 62 5.32 0.19 13.73
N ASP A 63 6.56 -0.26 13.92
CA ASP A 63 7.79 0.52 13.76
C ASP A 63 8.14 0.71 12.28
N GLY A 64 9.08 1.61 11.97
CA GLY A 64 9.51 1.95 10.60
C GLY A 64 9.61 0.77 9.61
N PRO A 65 10.36 -0.31 9.90
CA PRO A 65 10.44 -1.47 9.00
C PRO A 65 9.13 -2.27 8.88
N GLY A 66 8.32 -2.32 9.95
CA GLY A 66 7.01 -2.94 9.90
C GLY A 66 6.02 -2.15 9.04
N ARG A 67 6.12 -0.82 9.07
CA ARG A 67 5.33 0.08 8.23
C ARG A 67 5.70 -0.08 6.75
N GLU A 68 6.99 -0.14 6.44
CA GLU A 68 7.45 -0.37 5.07
C GLU A 68 6.91 -1.70 4.50
N ALA A 69 6.96 -2.78 5.28
CA ALA A 69 6.42 -4.08 4.89
C ALA A 69 4.89 -4.06 4.68
N ALA A 70 4.15 -3.36 5.55
CA ALA A 70 2.70 -3.18 5.42
C ALA A 70 2.32 -2.39 4.16
N LEU A 71 3.03 -1.30 3.88
CA LEU A 71 2.85 -0.49 2.68
C LEU A 71 3.15 -1.28 1.41
N SER A 72 4.24 -2.04 1.40
CA SER A 72 4.62 -2.88 0.26
C SER A 72 3.53 -3.92 -0.05
N ARG A 73 3.00 -4.61 0.98
CA ARG A 73 1.87 -5.54 0.80
C ARG A 73 0.60 -4.84 0.31
N ALA A 74 0.29 -3.66 0.84
CA ALA A 74 -0.88 -2.90 0.42
C ALA A 74 -0.76 -2.45 -1.06
N LEU A 75 0.41 -1.99 -1.49
CA LEU A 75 0.68 -1.62 -2.89
C LEU A 75 0.62 -2.82 -3.84
N ALA A 76 1.16 -3.97 -3.42
CA ALA A 76 1.07 -5.21 -4.18
C ALA A 76 -0.38 -5.67 -4.38
N ALA A 77 -1.21 -5.59 -3.33
CA ALA A 77 -2.64 -5.91 -3.41
C ALA A 77 -3.43 -4.95 -4.33
N LEU A 78 -2.95 -3.71 -4.49
CA LEU A 78 -3.51 -2.72 -5.43
C LEU A 78 -3.09 -2.97 -6.89
N GLY A 79 -2.21 -3.95 -7.14
CA GLY A 79 -1.72 -4.29 -8.47
C GLY A 79 -0.47 -3.52 -8.89
N GLU A 80 0.27 -2.95 -7.94
CA GLU A 80 1.67 -2.63 -8.20
C GLU A 80 2.41 -3.98 -8.21
N ASP A 81 2.69 -4.49 -9.41
CA ASP A 81 3.75 -5.49 -9.57
C ASP A 81 4.95 -4.93 -8.82
N PRO A 82 5.55 -5.66 -7.86
CA PRO A 82 6.70 -5.19 -7.12
C PRO A 82 7.83 -5.05 -8.13
N THR A 83 7.83 -3.95 -8.87
CA THR A 83 8.86 -3.63 -9.83
C THR A 83 10.07 -3.42 -8.93
N PRO A 84 11.04 -4.34 -8.92
CA PRO A 84 12.20 -4.17 -8.09
C PRO A 84 12.80 -2.84 -8.54
N ARG A 85 12.87 -1.88 -7.62
CA ARG A 85 13.63 -0.66 -7.84
C ARG A 85 15.10 -1.09 -7.88
N GLY A 86 15.53 -1.51 -9.05
CA GLY A 86 16.76 -2.26 -9.26
C GLY A 86 17.05 -2.56 -10.72
N ASP A 87 16.59 -1.75 -11.67
CA ASP A 87 17.21 -1.70 -13.01
C ASP A 87 18.18 -0.52 -13.07
N GLY A 88 19.19 -0.64 -12.20
CA GLY A 88 20.45 0.10 -12.23
C GLY A 88 21.60 -0.85 -12.59
N ALA A 89 21.34 -1.88 -13.39
CA ALA A 89 22.37 -2.72 -14.00
C ALA A 89 22.36 -2.45 -15.51
N GLY A 90 23.07 -1.38 -15.90
CA GLY A 90 23.22 -1.03 -17.30
C GLY A 90 23.95 -2.11 -18.10
N THR A 91 23.38 -2.42 -19.28
CA THR A 91 24.03 -2.95 -20.51
C THR A 91 24.86 -4.25 -20.44
N PRO A 92 25.09 -4.96 -21.57
CA PRO A 92 24.29 -5.12 -22.81
C PRO A 92 24.13 -6.64 -23.18
N PRO A 93 23.43 -7.03 -24.26
CA PRO A 93 23.73 -8.30 -24.93
C PRO A 93 24.66 -8.06 -26.14
N PRO A 94 25.93 -8.49 -26.09
CA PRO A 94 26.73 -8.68 -27.28
C PRO A 94 26.56 -10.09 -27.86
N VAL A 95 26.35 -10.12 -29.19
CA VAL A 95 26.37 -11.20 -30.21
C VAL A 95 25.51 -12.44 -30.03
#